data_AF-A0A1G3FYY8-F1
#
_entry.id   AF-A0A1G3FYY8-F1
#
_cell.length_a   1.000
_cell.length_b   1.000
_cell.length_c   1.000
_cell.angle_alpha   90.00
_cell.angle_beta   90.00
_cell.angle_gamma   90.00
#
_symmetry.space_group_name_H-M   'P 1'
#
loop_
_entity.id
_entity.type
_entity.pdbx_description
1 polymer ?
#
loop_
_entity_poly.entity_id
_entity_poly.type
_entity_poly.pdbx_seq_one_letter_code
_entity_poly.pdbx_strand_id
1 'polypeptide(L)'
;MALSHDSAIRLGTLGWAVVVLAFLIGAPLLWAASPLLLGGVVLLGAVIGLICHGIHRMFHRGGLPPVSGRRSALIGAGLVTGLVAAPGWWLVLQPALHPLAVPKVTLSDGTREVVFQGMVHVGSEQFYRSVSYDLIRAKDSGYVLFFEGVQPGTPEADAWLDAATQSGGDLNAQYGRIGDACGLSFQGDFLAFLQRDEAMDPEHLVTADVSVTEMYEEWQRQVAADPSLADALPKDGSAGGGGFDVSRVLELAAGLSGSQKDLLAAACRGVFSVILGGAESHDALNGVILDFRNRRLADRITALPQADIYITYGSGHFPGLFQELQGRNPNWKIVATNWTTAIVPPDDAAGQLVMAAP
;
A
#
# COMPACT_ATOMS: atom_id res chain seq x y z
N MET A 1 27.79 37.52 21.78
CA MET A 1 28.01 36.86 23.09
C MET A 1 28.83 35.61 22.81
N ALA A 2 30.10 35.55 23.22
CA ALA A 2 30.96 34.39 22.92
C ALA A 2 30.49 33.18 23.73
N LEU A 3 30.34 32.02 23.08
CA LEU A 3 30.03 30.77 23.77
C LEU A 3 31.14 30.45 24.76
N SER A 4 30.80 29.93 25.94
CA SER A 4 31.80 29.40 26.87
C SER A 4 32.59 28.27 26.20
N HIS A 5 33.86 28.08 26.59
CA HIS A 5 34.70 27.01 26.06
C HIS A 5 34.02 25.62 26.19
N ASP A 6 33.36 25.38 27.32
CA ASP A 6 32.63 24.13 27.56
C ASP A 6 31.40 24.00 26.67
N SER A 7 30.68 25.10 26.42
CA SER A 7 29.56 25.13 25.47
C SER A 7 30.04 24.81 24.04
N ALA A 8 31.20 25.32 23.63
CA ALA A 8 31.76 25.07 22.31
C ALA A 8 32.17 23.60 22.11
N ILE A 9 32.78 22.98 23.12
CA ILE A 9 33.13 21.55 23.10
C ILE A 9 31.88 20.67 23.05
N ARG A 10 30.86 20.98 23.87
CA ARG A 10 29.59 20.23 23.89
C ARG A 10 28.88 20.30 22.53
N LEU A 11 28.75 21.50 21.96
CA LEU A 11 28.14 21.68 20.64
C LEU A 11 28.93 20.98 19.52
N GLY A 12 30.27 21.05 19.55
CA GLY A 12 31.11 20.33 18.60
C GLY A 12 30.94 18.81 18.69
N THR A 13 30.85 18.28 19.92
CA THR A 13 30.64 16.85 20.17
C THR A 13 29.26 16.39 19.68
N LEU A 14 28.21 17.15 19.98
CA LEU A 14 26.85 16.89 19.48
C LEU A 14 26.80 16.94 17.95
N GLY A 15 27.47 17.93 17.33
CA GLY A 15 27.56 18.03 15.88
C GLY A 15 28.22 16.80 15.24
N TRP A 16 29.32 16.32 15.82
CA TRP A 16 29.96 15.08 15.35
C TRP A 16 29.09 13.85 15.56
N ALA A 17 28.39 13.76 16.70
CA ALA A 17 27.45 12.67 16.95
C ALA A 17 26.36 12.63 15.86
N VAL A 18 25.78 13.77 15.49
CA VAL A 18 24.78 13.86 14.41
C VAL A 18 25.35 13.41 13.07
N VAL A 19 26.56 13.86 12.70
CA VAL A 19 27.21 13.46 11.44
C VAL A 19 27.49 11.95 11.41
N VAL A 20 27.99 11.40 12.51
CA VAL A 20 28.27 9.97 12.62
C VAL A 20 26.98 9.17 12.55
N LEU A 21 25.93 9.58 13.27
CA LEU A 21 24.62 8.93 13.22
C LEU A 21 24.01 8.98 11.82
N ALA A 22 24.04 10.14 11.16
CA ALA A 22 23.55 10.28 9.79
C ALA A 22 24.26 9.31 8.82
N PHE A 23 25.57 9.16 8.96
CA PHE A 23 26.34 8.18 8.18
C PHE A 23 25.99 6.74 8.55
N LEU A 24 25.97 6.39 9.83
CA LEU A 24 25.72 5.02 10.29
C LEU A 24 24.30 4.54 9.98
N ILE A 25 23.33 5.45 9.95
CA ILE A 25 21.95 5.14 9.53
C ILE A 25 21.86 5.04 8.00
N GLY A 26 22.49 5.97 7.27
CA GLY A 26 22.38 5.99 5.81
C GLY A 26 23.21 4.92 5.08
N ALA A 27 24.41 4.61 5.58
CA ALA A 27 25.36 3.75 4.90
C ALA A 27 24.87 2.30 4.69
N PRO A 28 24.22 1.62 5.66
CA PRO A 28 23.69 0.27 5.45
C PRO A 28 22.66 0.21 4.31
N LEU A 29 21.77 1.22 4.22
CA LEU A 29 20.75 1.29 3.19
C LEU A 29 21.37 1.45 1.79
N LEU A 30 22.31 2.40 1.65
CA LEU A 30 23.00 2.62 0.38
C LEU A 30 23.89 1.44 -0.01
N TRP A 31 24.50 0.76 0.97
CA TRP A 31 25.27 -0.46 0.75
C TRP A 31 24.40 -1.60 0.24
N ALA A 32 23.24 -1.82 0.87
CA ALA A 32 22.26 -2.83 0.45
C ALA A 32 21.75 -2.57 -0.97
N ALA A 33 21.59 -1.29 -1.34
CA ALA A 33 21.24 -0.88 -2.70
C ALA A 33 22.39 -1.10 -3.69
N SER A 34 23.60 -0.64 -3.39
CA SER A 34 24.83 -0.89 -4.15
C SER A 34 26.06 -0.33 -3.42
N PRO A 35 27.13 -1.11 -3.21
CA PRO A 35 28.39 -0.59 -2.65
C PRO A 35 29.00 0.56 -3.49
N LEU A 36 28.80 0.54 -4.81
CA LEU A 36 29.24 1.62 -5.70
C LEU A 36 28.44 2.90 -5.48
N LEU A 37 27.14 2.78 -5.20
CA LEU A 37 26.29 3.92 -4.86
C LEU A 37 26.76 4.58 -3.56
N LEU A 38 27.03 3.79 -2.50
CA LEU A 38 27.59 4.33 -1.27
C LEU A 38 28.92 5.07 -1.54
N GLY A 39 29.84 4.44 -2.28
CA GLY A 39 31.12 5.06 -2.62
C GLY A 39 30.97 6.38 -3.37
N GLY A 40 30.06 6.43 -4.35
CA GLY A 40 29.75 7.64 -5.12
C GLY A 40 29.14 8.75 -4.26
N VAL A 41 28.18 8.42 -3.39
CA VAL A 41 27.52 9.37 -2.48
C VAL A 41 28.50 9.94 -1.45
N VAL A 42 29.37 9.09 -0.90
CA VAL A 42 30.43 9.52 0.04
C VAL A 42 31.42 10.47 -0.64
N LEU A 43 31.85 10.15 -1.86
CA LEU A 43 32.75 11.00 -2.65
C LEU A 43 32.10 12.35 -2.98
N LEU A 44 30.84 12.33 -3.44
CA LEU A 44 30.08 13.54 -3.75
C LEU A 44 29.93 14.42 -2.50
N GLY A 45 29.56 13.83 -1.36
CA GLY A 45 29.45 14.53 -0.09
C GLY A 45 30.78 15.15 0.35
N ALA A 46 31.89 14.41 0.20
CA ALA A 46 33.22 14.95 0.50
C ALA A 46 33.59 16.14 -0.39
N VAL A 47 33.30 16.08 -1.69
CA VAL A 47 33.52 17.18 -2.64
C VAL A 47 32.66 18.40 -2.29
N ILE A 48 31.37 18.21 -1.99
CA ILE A 48 30.48 19.29 -1.54
C ILE A 48 31.03 19.94 -0.26
N GLY A 49 31.46 19.13 0.71
CA GLY A 49 32.07 19.61 1.94
C GLY A 49 33.33 20.46 1.69
N LEU A 50 34.18 20.06 0.75
CA LEU A 50 35.37 20.82 0.34
C LEU A 50 35.01 22.12 -0.40
N ILE A 51 34.00 22.11 -1.27
CA ILE A 51 33.51 23.31 -1.95
C ILE A 51 32.98 24.32 -0.94
N CYS A 52 32.12 23.89 0.00
CA CYS A 52 31.62 24.73 1.08
C CYS A 52 32.76 25.31 1.93
N HIS A 53 33.81 24.51 2.21
CA HIS A 53 35.00 24.99 2.90
C HIS A 53 35.74 26.08 2.10
N GLY A 54 35.93 25.88 0.79
CA GLY A 54 36.57 26.84 -0.10
C GLY A 54 35.80 28.17 -0.17
N ILE A 55 34.48 28.10 -0.35
CA ILE A 55 33.57 29.25 -0.36
C ILE A 55 33.65 30.01 0.97
N HIS A 56 33.52 29.30 2.10
CA HIS A 56 33.61 29.91 3.42
C HIS A 56 34.95 30.64 3.63
N ARG A 57 36.06 30.04 3.18
CA ARG A 57 37.39 30.66 3.26
C ARG A 57 37.52 31.91 2.36
N MET A 58 36.84 31.95 1.22
CA MET A 58 36.83 33.12 0.34
C MET A 58 36.12 34.32 0.97
N PHE A 59 35.02 34.09 1.69
CA PHE A 59 34.23 35.16 2.31
C PHE A 59 34.72 35.58 3.71
N HIS A 60 35.38 34.69 4.46
CA HIS A 60 35.85 34.96 5.82
C HIS A 60 37.38 35.00 5.92
N ARG A 61 38.00 35.94 5.21
CA ARG A 61 39.47 36.07 5.10
C ARG A 61 40.23 36.49 6.36
N GLY A 62 39.62 36.61 7.56
CA GLY A 62 40.39 37.06 8.73
C GLY A 62 39.72 37.07 10.10
N GLY A 63 39.14 35.97 10.60
CA GLY A 63 38.70 35.98 12.01
C GLY A 63 38.29 34.68 12.70
N LEU A 64 38.04 33.59 11.97
CA LEU A 64 37.65 32.31 12.59
C LEU A 64 38.76 31.26 12.46
N PRO A 65 38.99 30.42 13.48
CA PRO A 65 39.97 29.33 13.41
C PRO A 65 39.58 28.37 12.28
N PRO A 66 40.53 27.95 11.43
CA PRO A 66 40.23 27.18 10.23
C PRO A 66 39.70 25.79 10.61
N VAL A 67 38.45 25.50 10.25
CA VAL A 67 37.98 24.11 10.17
C VAL A 67 38.80 23.45 9.06
N SER A 68 39.58 22.41 9.36
CA SER A 68 40.41 21.75 8.35
C SER A 68 39.55 21.21 7.20
N GLY A 69 40.02 21.31 5.95
CA GLY A 69 39.30 20.76 4.78
C GLY A 69 38.91 19.27 4.95
N ARG A 70 39.73 18.47 5.66
CA ARG A 70 39.40 17.09 6.04
C ARG A 70 38.12 16.98 6.88
N ARG A 71 37.93 17.86 7.87
CA ARG A 71 36.71 17.89 8.70
C ARG A 71 35.50 18.26 7.86
N SER A 72 35.62 19.26 6.99
CA SER A 72 34.53 19.64 6.08
C SER A 72 34.16 18.52 5.10
N ALA A 73 35.14 17.79 4.57
CA ALA A 73 34.90 16.61 3.74
C ALA A 73 34.15 15.50 4.50
N LEU A 74 34.56 15.19 5.74
CA LEU A 74 33.88 14.19 6.57
C LEU A 74 32.45 14.59 6.94
N ILE A 75 32.22 15.86 7.27
CA ILE A 75 30.89 16.40 7.54
C ILE A 75 30.01 16.27 6.29
N GLY A 76 30.51 16.70 5.13
CA GLY A 76 29.80 16.60 3.86
C GLY A 76 29.47 15.15 3.50
N ALA A 77 30.42 14.23 3.64
CA ALA A 77 30.22 12.79 3.41
C ALA A 77 29.11 12.21 4.30
N GLY A 78 29.15 12.48 5.61
CA GLY A 78 28.15 11.95 6.54
C GLY A 78 26.75 12.53 6.34
N LEU A 79 26.64 13.85 6.17
CA LEU A 79 25.35 14.51 5.96
C LEU A 79 24.70 14.13 4.63
N VAL A 80 25.47 14.09 3.54
CA VAL A 80 24.92 13.72 2.22
C VAL A 80 24.54 12.23 2.19
N THR A 81 25.32 11.35 2.84
CA THR A 81 24.96 9.93 3.00
C THR A 81 23.60 9.78 3.70
N GLY A 82 23.41 10.46 4.84
CA GLY A 82 22.14 10.42 5.56
C GLY A 82 20.98 11.03 4.75
N LEU A 83 21.22 12.15 4.08
CA LEU A 83 20.22 12.86 3.28
C LEU A 83 19.75 12.03 2.08
N VAL A 84 20.67 11.39 1.36
CA VAL A 84 20.34 10.53 0.20
C VAL A 84 19.60 9.27 0.65
N ALA A 85 19.93 8.71 1.81
CA ALA A 85 19.24 7.54 2.36
C ALA A 85 17.87 7.86 2.96
N ALA A 86 17.61 9.11 3.36
CA ALA A 86 16.42 9.49 4.12
C ALA A 86 15.09 9.14 3.41
N PRO A 87 14.89 9.37 2.10
CA PRO A 87 13.65 8.96 1.42
C PRO A 87 13.42 7.45 1.45
N GLY A 88 14.49 6.65 1.32
CA GLY A 88 14.39 5.19 1.38
C GLY A 88 14.03 4.70 2.78
N TRP A 89 14.65 5.27 3.82
CA TRP A 89 14.24 5.00 5.20
C TRP A 89 12.82 5.43 5.50
N TRP A 90 12.40 6.60 5.00
CA TRP A 90 11.02 7.07 5.15
C TRP A 90 10.02 6.05 4.59
N LEU A 91 10.26 5.50 3.39
CA LEU A 91 9.44 4.45 2.80
C LEU A 91 9.45 3.17 3.63
N VAL A 92 10.64 2.63 3.92
CA VAL A 92 10.81 1.37 4.66
C VAL A 92 10.13 1.40 6.03
N LEU A 93 10.10 2.57 6.68
CA LEU A 93 9.48 2.74 7.99
C LEU A 93 7.96 2.97 7.93
N GLN A 94 7.35 3.24 6.76
CA GLN A 94 5.92 3.51 6.68
C GLN A 94 5.05 2.39 7.27
N PRO A 95 5.25 1.10 6.94
CA PRO A 95 4.39 0.04 7.49
C PRO A 95 4.47 -0.08 9.01
N ALA A 96 5.59 0.31 9.62
CA ALA A 96 5.77 0.29 11.08
C ALA A 96 5.20 1.53 11.79
N LEU A 97 5.29 2.71 11.15
CA LEU A 97 4.84 3.98 11.74
C LEU A 97 3.36 4.27 11.44
N HIS A 98 2.89 3.90 10.26
CA HIS A 98 1.53 4.09 9.77
C HIS A 98 1.05 2.80 9.10
N PRO A 99 0.79 1.74 9.89
CA PRO A 99 0.35 0.47 9.34
C PRO A 99 -0.94 0.64 8.56
N LEU A 100 -0.99 0.12 7.33
CA LEU A 100 -2.22 0.08 6.56
C LEU A 100 -3.19 -0.87 7.26
N ALA A 101 -4.25 -0.33 7.85
CA ALA A 101 -5.27 -1.10 8.54
C ALA A 101 -6.59 -1.03 7.80
N VAL A 102 -7.25 -2.18 7.67
CA VAL A 102 -8.58 -2.29 7.08
C VAL A 102 -9.61 -2.60 8.17
N PRO A 103 -10.84 -2.08 8.06
CA PRO A 103 -11.85 -2.28 9.09
C PRO A 103 -12.52 -3.65 8.94
N LYS A 104 -12.85 -4.27 10.08
CA LYS A 104 -13.88 -5.28 10.21
C LYS A 104 -15.03 -4.70 11.01
N VAL A 105 -16.18 -4.49 10.37
CA VAL A 105 -17.32 -3.80 10.97
C VAL A 105 -18.50 -4.75 11.09
N THR A 106 -19.07 -4.87 12.29
CA THR A 106 -20.35 -5.56 12.48
C THR A 106 -21.46 -4.51 12.48
N LEU A 107 -22.40 -4.69 11.57
CA LEU A 107 -23.63 -3.92 11.45
C LEU A 107 -24.79 -4.75 11.98
N SER A 108 -25.80 -4.11 12.58
CA SER A 108 -27.08 -4.74 12.90
C SER A 108 -28.24 -3.80 12.62
N ASP A 109 -29.35 -4.35 12.15
CA ASP A 109 -30.65 -3.66 12.04
C ASP A 109 -31.61 -3.99 13.20
N GLY A 110 -31.12 -4.71 14.22
CA GLY A 110 -31.89 -5.20 15.36
C GLY A 110 -32.53 -6.57 15.15
N THR A 111 -32.50 -7.11 13.94
CA THR A 111 -33.02 -8.46 13.61
C THR A 111 -31.93 -9.42 13.16
N ARG A 112 -30.90 -8.92 12.49
CA ARG A 112 -29.78 -9.69 11.97
C ARG A 112 -28.47 -8.92 12.04
N GLU A 113 -27.37 -9.60 11.72
CA GLU A 113 -26.04 -9.04 11.63
C GLU A 113 -25.47 -9.10 10.20
N VAL A 114 -24.73 -8.05 9.85
CA VAL A 114 -23.92 -8.01 8.64
C VAL A 114 -22.49 -7.65 9.05
N VAL A 115 -21.55 -8.56 8.86
CA VAL A 115 -20.14 -8.32 9.10
C VAL A 115 -19.50 -7.91 7.78
N PHE A 116 -18.84 -6.76 7.75
CA PHE A 116 -18.03 -6.29 6.63
C PHE A 116 -16.55 -6.46 6.98
N GLN A 117 -15.85 -7.37 6.30
CA GLN A 117 -14.41 -7.51 6.33
C GLN A 117 -13.80 -6.74 5.17
N GLY A 118 -13.14 -5.62 5.48
CA GLY A 118 -12.39 -4.84 4.51
C GLY A 118 -11.19 -5.61 3.99
N MET A 119 -10.96 -5.52 2.68
CA MET A 119 -9.90 -6.21 1.95
C MET A 119 -9.01 -5.22 1.20
N VAL A 120 -7.79 -5.65 0.93
CA VAL A 120 -6.90 -5.09 -0.09
C VAL A 120 -6.49 -6.21 -1.05
N HIS A 121 -6.26 -5.89 -2.33
CA HIS A 121 -5.88 -6.88 -3.33
C HIS A 121 -4.49 -7.48 -3.09
N VAL A 122 -3.56 -6.67 -2.57
CA VAL A 122 -2.20 -7.10 -2.23
C VAL A 122 -1.91 -6.73 -0.78
N GLY A 123 -1.53 -7.72 0.02
CA GLY A 123 -1.36 -7.60 1.47
C GLY A 123 -0.41 -8.65 2.02
N SER A 124 -0.12 -8.59 3.31
CA SER A 124 0.75 -9.57 3.96
C SER A 124 0.06 -10.93 4.06
N GLU A 125 0.83 -12.02 3.94
CA GLU A 125 0.30 -13.38 4.09
C GLU A 125 -0.44 -13.57 5.42
N GLN A 126 0.10 -13.04 6.52
CA GLN A 126 -0.55 -13.11 7.84
C GLN A 126 -1.96 -12.49 7.84
N PHE A 127 -2.16 -11.39 7.10
CA PHE A 127 -3.46 -10.76 6.96
C PHE A 127 -4.45 -11.73 6.29
N TYR A 128 -4.09 -12.30 5.14
CA TYR A 128 -4.99 -13.23 4.45
C TYR A 128 -5.24 -14.52 5.23
N ARG A 129 -4.25 -15.06 5.94
CA ARG A 129 -4.46 -16.20 6.84
C ARG A 129 -5.50 -15.88 7.92
N SER A 130 -5.46 -14.67 8.49
CA SER A 130 -6.46 -14.24 9.48
C SER A 130 -7.86 -14.12 8.87
N VAL A 131 -7.97 -13.57 7.64
CA VAL A 131 -9.25 -13.47 6.91
C VAL A 131 -9.81 -14.85 6.57
N SER A 132 -8.99 -15.77 6.05
CA SER A 132 -9.42 -17.14 5.75
C SER A 132 -9.96 -17.85 7.01
N TYR A 133 -9.32 -17.64 8.16
CA TYR A 133 -9.78 -18.21 9.41
C TYR A 133 -11.11 -17.61 9.88
N ASP A 134 -11.28 -16.28 9.77
CA ASP A 134 -12.54 -15.62 10.09
C ASP A 134 -13.68 -16.08 9.17
N LEU A 135 -13.39 -16.30 7.88
CA LEU A 135 -14.36 -16.81 6.90
C LEU A 135 -14.81 -18.24 7.20
N ILE A 136 -13.88 -19.14 7.53
CA ILE A 136 -14.22 -20.51 7.95
C ILE A 136 -15.11 -20.47 9.19
N ARG A 137 -14.76 -19.65 10.17
CA ARG A 137 -15.57 -19.50 11.39
C ARG A 137 -16.96 -18.93 11.10
N ALA A 138 -17.07 -17.94 10.20
CA ALA A 138 -18.34 -17.37 9.80
C ALA A 138 -19.23 -18.42 9.12
N LYS A 139 -18.65 -19.21 8.20
CA LYS A 139 -19.32 -20.36 7.56
C LYS A 139 -19.84 -21.36 8.60
N ASP A 140 -18.98 -21.78 9.52
CA ASP A 140 -19.33 -22.72 10.59
C ASP A 140 -20.41 -22.18 11.54
N SER A 141 -20.53 -20.85 11.64
CA SER A 141 -21.54 -20.16 12.44
C SER A 141 -22.85 -19.91 11.68
N GLY A 142 -22.94 -20.35 10.41
CA GLY A 142 -24.15 -20.25 9.59
C GLY A 142 -24.33 -18.93 8.83
N TYR A 143 -23.29 -18.09 8.74
CA TYR A 143 -23.36 -16.88 7.91
C TYR A 143 -23.40 -17.24 6.42
N VAL A 144 -24.16 -16.46 5.66
CA VAL A 144 -24.03 -16.41 4.20
C VAL A 144 -22.82 -15.54 3.87
N LEU A 145 -21.87 -16.09 3.12
CA LEU A 145 -20.64 -15.41 2.76
C LEU A 145 -20.80 -14.68 1.43
N PHE A 146 -20.56 -13.37 1.44
CA PHE A 146 -20.62 -12.49 0.28
C PHE A 146 -19.21 -12.09 -0.16
N PHE A 147 -18.89 -12.33 -1.42
CA PHE A 147 -17.57 -12.05 -1.98
C PHE A 147 -17.62 -10.94 -3.04
N GLU A 148 -16.61 -10.08 -3.01
CA GLU A 148 -16.27 -9.23 -4.16
C GLU A 148 -15.71 -10.09 -5.30
N GLY A 149 -16.15 -9.80 -6.52
CA GLY A 149 -15.78 -10.58 -7.69
C GLY A 149 -16.55 -10.10 -8.90
N VAL A 150 -16.07 -9.01 -9.51
CA VAL A 150 -16.66 -8.46 -10.73
C VAL A 150 -16.72 -9.56 -11.80
N GLN A 151 -17.93 -9.85 -12.27
CA GLN A 151 -18.17 -10.92 -13.24
C GLN A 151 -17.79 -10.47 -14.66
N PRO A 152 -17.36 -11.38 -15.54
CA PRO A 152 -16.99 -11.04 -16.91
C PRO A 152 -18.08 -10.28 -17.67
N GLY A 153 -17.67 -9.39 -18.58
CA GLY A 153 -18.58 -8.60 -19.40
C GLY A 153 -18.70 -9.07 -20.85
N THR A 154 -19.27 -8.18 -21.66
CA THR A 154 -19.18 -8.25 -23.12
C THR A 154 -17.80 -7.76 -23.56
N PRO A 155 -17.31 -8.14 -24.76
CA PRO A 155 -16.00 -7.69 -25.24
C PRO A 155 -15.83 -6.16 -25.27
N GLU A 156 -16.92 -5.41 -25.50
CA GLU A 156 -16.92 -3.95 -25.47
C GLU A 156 -16.75 -3.41 -24.04
N ALA A 157 -17.46 -4.00 -23.08
CA ALA A 157 -17.39 -3.61 -21.68
C ALA A 157 -16.00 -3.95 -21.07
N ASP A 158 -15.46 -5.12 -21.42
CA ASP A 158 -14.12 -5.51 -20.99
C ASP A 158 -13.05 -4.58 -21.57
N ALA A 159 -13.15 -4.22 -22.86
CA ALA A 159 -12.25 -3.24 -23.48
C ALA A 159 -12.35 -1.85 -22.84
N TRP A 160 -13.54 -1.43 -22.42
CA TRP A 160 -13.74 -0.20 -21.65
C TRP A 160 -13.04 -0.28 -20.28
N LEU A 161 -13.22 -1.38 -19.55
CA LEU A 161 -12.60 -1.54 -18.23
C LEU A 161 -11.07 -1.58 -18.33
N ASP A 162 -10.52 -2.27 -19.33
CA ASP A 162 -9.09 -2.31 -19.60
C ASP A 162 -8.52 -0.91 -19.91
N ALA A 163 -9.24 -0.11 -20.69
CA ALA A 163 -8.86 1.28 -20.97
C ALA A 163 -8.95 2.16 -19.71
N ALA A 164 -10.00 1.97 -18.90
CA ALA A 164 -10.24 2.73 -17.68
C ALA A 164 -9.20 2.42 -16.58
N THR A 165 -8.78 1.16 -16.48
CA THR A 165 -7.85 0.67 -15.44
C THR A 165 -6.40 0.63 -15.90
N GLN A 166 -6.13 0.73 -17.21
CA GLN A 166 -4.81 0.55 -17.81
C GLN A 166 -4.14 -0.79 -17.43
N SER A 167 -4.96 -1.81 -17.17
CA SER A 167 -4.53 -3.10 -16.64
C SER A 167 -3.68 -3.93 -17.62
N GLY A 168 -3.84 -3.69 -18.93
CA GLY A 168 -3.24 -4.51 -19.97
C GLY A 168 -3.85 -5.90 -20.11
N GLY A 169 -5.08 -6.12 -19.61
CA GLY A 169 -5.91 -7.30 -19.89
C GLY A 169 -6.02 -8.35 -18.76
N ASP A 170 -5.15 -8.34 -17.75
CA ASP A 170 -5.28 -9.23 -16.59
C ASP A 170 -4.82 -8.53 -15.29
N LEU A 171 -5.77 -7.90 -14.59
CA LEU A 171 -5.53 -7.23 -13.31
C LEU A 171 -5.05 -8.21 -12.24
N ASN A 172 -5.59 -9.44 -12.20
CA ASN A 172 -5.24 -10.41 -11.17
C ASN A 172 -3.79 -10.88 -11.32
N ALA A 173 -3.35 -11.17 -12.55
CA ALA A 173 -1.94 -11.47 -12.82
C ALA A 173 -1.03 -10.27 -12.53
N GLN A 174 -1.51 -9.04 -12.71
CA GLN A 174 -0.75 -7.85 -12.34
C GLN A 174 -0.59 -7.75 -10.82
N TYR A 175 -1.66 -7.94 -10.03
CA TYR A 175 -1.60 -7.96 -8.57
C TYR A 175 -0.72 -9.10 -8.04
N GLY A 176 -0.79 -10.29 -8.63
CA GLY A 176 0.09 -11.41 -8.29
C GLY A 176 1.57 -11.05 -8.43
N ARG A 177 1.95 -10.49 -9.59
CA ARG A 177 3.33 -10.06 -9.84
C ARG A 177 3.79 -8.94 -8.90
N ILE A 178 2.90 -7.99 -8.57
CA ILE A 178 3.17 -6.96 -7.55
C ILE A 178 3.43 -7.61 -6.20
N GLY A 179 2.57 -8.55 -5.78
CA GLY A 179 2.72 -9.31 -4.54
C GLY A 179 4.11 -9.92 -4.44
N ASP A 180 4.49 -10.71 -5.46
CA ASP A 180 5.79 -11.38 -5.52
C ASP A 180 6.96 -10.40 -5.42
N ALA A 181 6.91 -9.30 -6.18
CA ALA A 181 7.98 -8.29 -6.18
C ALA A 181 8.15 -7.60 -4.82
N CYS A 182 7.06 -7.50 -4.05
CA CYS A 182 7.01 -6.76 -2.79
C CYS A 182 7.07 -7.68 -1.57
N GLY A 183 7.24 -8.99 -1.76
CA GLY A 183 7.16 -10.00 -0.70
C GLY A 183 5.79 -10.00 -0.01
N LEU A 184 4.75 -9.64 -0.75
CA LEU A 184 3.35 -9.66 -0.31
C LEU A 184 2.63 -10.79 -1.05
N SER A 185 1.36 -10.97 -0.72
CA SER A 185 0.50 -11.97 -1.35
C SER A 185 -0.65 -11.29 -2.07
N PHE A 186 -1.13 -11.93 -3.13
CA PHE A 186 -2.37 -11.55 -3.79
C PHE A 186 -3.55 -12.24 -3.11
N GLN A 187 -4.68 -11.54 -2.94
CA GLN A 187 -5.86 -12.10 -2.29
C GLN A 187 -6.38 -13.38 -2.97
N GLY A 188 -6.24 -13.49 -4.30
CA GLY A 188 -6.78 -14.62 -5.06
C GLY A 188 -6.18 -15.95 -4.65
N ASP A 189 -4.89 -15.97 -4.29
CA ASP A 189 -4.20 -17.19 -3.87
C ASP A 189 -4.81 -17.76 -2.57
N PHE A 190 -5.33 -16.88 -1.72
CA PHE A 190 -5.95 -17.23 -0.45
C PHE A 190 -7.44 -17.49 -0.56
N LEU A 191 -8.13 -16.92 -1.55
CA LEU A 191 -9.58 -17.08 -1.73
C LEU A 191 -9.93 -18.13 -2.80
N ALA A 192 -8.96 -18.70 -3.52
CA ALA A 192 -9.19 -19.72 -4.55
C ALA A 192 -9.89 -20.98 -4.04
N PHE A 193 -9.77 -21.31 -2.75
CA PHE A 193 -10.55 -22.41 -2.18
C PHE A 193 -12.04 -22.07 -2.06
N LEU A 194 -12.38 -20.80 -1.84
CA LEU A 194 -13.76 -20.34 -1.70
C LEU A 194 -14.51 -20.38 -3.04
N GLN A 195 -13.84 -20.04 -4.14
CA GLN A 195 -14.42 -20.16 -5.49
C GLN A 195 -14.77 -21.61 -5.83
N ARG A 196 -13.99 -22.58 -5.34
CA ARG A 196 -14.31 -24.01 -5.51
C ARG A 196 -15.48 -24.43 -4.62
N ASP A 197 -15.55 -23.90 -3.42
CA ASP A 197 -16.63 -24.17 -2.47
C ASP A 197 -17.96 -23.52 -2.91
N GLU A 198 -17.96 -22.35 -3.55
CA GLU A 198 -19.16 -21.69 -4.11
C GLU A 198 -19.88 -22.59 -5.11
N ALA A 199 -19.13 -23.27 -5.98
CA ALA A 199 -19.72 -24.23 -6.93
C ALA A 199 -20.41 -25.42 -6.23
N MET A 200 -20.07 -25.70 -4.97
CA MET A 200 -20.63 -26.80 -4.18
C MET A 200 -21.74 -26.33 -3.21
N ASP A 201 -21.74 -25.06 -2.81
CA ASP A 201 -22.68 -24.47 -1.86
C ASP A 201 -23.07 -23.02 -2.25
N PRO A 202 -23.77 -22.86 -3.39
CA PRO A 202 -24.07 -21.55 -3.96
C PRO A 202 -25.12 -20.75 -3.19
N GLU A 203 -25.81 -21.39 -2.22
CA GLU A 203 -26.78 -20.70 -1.36
C GLU A 203 -26.10 -19.97 -0.18
N HIS A 204 -24.94 -20.45 0.27
CA HIS A 204 -24.21 -19.88 1.41
C HIS A 204 -22.88 -19.23 1.03
N LEU A 205 -22.38 -19.45 -0.19
CA LEU A 205 -21.23 -18.74 -0.74
C LEU A 205 -21.69 -18.03 -2.02
N VAL A 206 -21.68 -16.70 -1.99
CA VAL A 206 -22.29 -15.88 -3.04
C VAL A 206 -21.30 -14.83 -3.51
N THR A 207 -20.95 -14.85 -4.80
CA THR A 207 -20.34 -13.68 -5.42
C THR A 207 -21.36 -12.55 -5.52
N ALA A 208 -21.22 -11.56 -4.63
CA ALA A 208 -22.19 -10.50 -4.38
C ALA A 208 -21.79 -9.18 -5.04
N ASP A 209 -21.38 -9.25 -6.30
CA ASP A 209 -20.88 -8.12 -7.08
C ASP A 209 -21.68 -7.95 -8.39
N VAL A 210 -21.25 -7.04 -9.25
CA VAL A 210 -21.82 -6.77 -10.57
C VAL A 210 -20.97 -7.39 -11.68
N SER A 211 -21.50 -7.43 -12.90
CA SER A 211 -20.69 -7.70 -14.10
C SER A 211 -20.01 -6.45 -14.65
N VAL A 212 -18.94 -6.64 -15.42
CA VAL A 212 -18.30 -5.55 -16.19
C VAL A 212 -19.32 -4.92 -17.16
N THR A 213 -20.23 -5.71 -17.72
CA THR A 213 -21.33 -5.19 -18.56
C THR A 213 -22.22 -4.22 -17.79
N GLU A 214 -22.68 -4.58 -16.59
CA GLU A 214 -23.51 -3.68 -15.78
C GLU A 214 -22.76 -2.39 -15.39
N MET A 215 -21.45 -2.49 -15.12
CA MET A 215 -20.61 -1.32 -14.87
C MET A 215 -20.52 -0.41 -16.10
N TYR A 216 -20.33 -0.99 -17.28
CA TYR A 216 -20.25 -0.24 -18.53
C TYR A 216 -21.58 0.45 -18.88
N GLU A 217 -22.71 -0.24 -18.70
CA GLU A 217 -24.03 0.35 -18.91
C GLU A 217 -24.30 1.50 -17.94
N GLU A 218 -23.90 1.35 -16.68
CA GLU A 218 -23.99 2.42 -15.69
C GLU A 218 -23.09 3.61 -16.06
N TRP A 219 -21.87 3.35 -16.53
CA TRP A 219 -20.97 4.39 -17.04
C TRP A 219 -21.62 5.15 -18.20
N GLN A 220 -22.16 4.44 -19.19
CA GLN A 220 -22.87 5.05 -20.32
C GLN A 220 -24.06 5.91 -19.87
N ARG A 221 -24.83 5.43 -18.89
CA ARG A 221 -25.93 6.20 -18.29
C ARG A 221 -25.43 7.50 -17.64
N GLN A 222 -24.32 7.44 -16.90
CA GLN A 222 -23.72 8.62 -16.26
C GLN A 222 -23.18 9.61 -17.30
N VAL A 223 -22.46 9.13 -18.32
CA VAL A 223 -21.97 9.96 -19.43
C VAL A 223 -23.11 10.59 -20.24
N ALA A 224 -24.23 9.88 -20.44
CA ALA A 224 -25.40 10.44 -21.11
C ALA A 224 -26.03 11.59 -20.29
N ALA A 225 -25.96 11.52 -18.95
CA ALA A 225 -26.44 12.57 -18.07
C ALA A 225 -25.44 13.74 -17.94
N ASP A 226 -24.15 13.45 -17.93
CA ASP A 226 -23.06 14.43 -17.92
C ASP A 226 -21.97 14.03 -18.93
N PRO A 227 -22.03 14.59 -20.16
CA PRO A 227 -21.07 14.28 -21.20
C PRO A 227 -19.61 14.61 -20.85
N SER A 228 -19.35 15.47 -19.86
CA SER A 228 -18.00 15.82 -19.45
C SER A 228 -17.25 14.64 -18.80
N LEU A 229 -17.96 13.64 -18.28
CA LEU A 229 -17.37 12.42 -17.72
C LEU A 229 -16.62 11.61 -18.77
N ALA A 230 -17.01 11.68 -20.05
CA ALA A 230 -16.32 10.99 -21.13
C ALA A 230 -14.85 11.45 -21.30
N ASP A 231 -14.55 12.70 -20.93
CA ASP A 231 -13.20 13.24 -20.99
C ASP A 231 -12.30 12.79 -19.82
N ALA A 232 -12.88 12.17 -18.79
CA ALA A 232 -12.17 11.72 -17.60
C ALA A 232 -11.48 10.36 -17.76
N LEU A 233 -11.84 9.58 -18.77
CA LEU A 233 -11.08 8.38 -19.10
C LEU A 233 -9.69 8.81 -19.62
N PRO A 234 -8.62 8.12 -19.20
CA PRO A 234 -7.28 8.40 -19.70
C PRO A 234 -7.25 8.38 -21.23
N LYS A 235 -6.99 9.53 -21.84
CA LYS A 235 -6.82 9.65 -23.28
C LYS A 235 -5.41 9.23 -23.63
N ASP A 236 -5.30 8.03 -24.20
CA ASP A 236 -4.06 7.39 -24.64
C ASP A 236 -3.13 7.02 -23.47
N GLY A 237 -2.33 5.96 -23.63
CA GLY A 237 -1.42 5.36 -22.63
C GLY A 237 -0.31 6.26 -22.06
N SER A 238 -0.51 7.57 -22.02
CA SER A 238 0.15 8.47 -21.10
C SER A 238 -0.31 8.15 -19.67
N ALA A 239 0.59 7.52 -18.91
CA ALA A 239 0.40 7.29 -17.49
C ALA A 239 -0.10 8.58 -16.82
N GLY A 240 -1.37 8.55 -16.37
CA GLY A 240 -1.90 9.57 -15.47
C GLY A 240 -0.96 9.65 -14.27
N GLY A 241 -0.43 10.85 -14.02
CA GLY A 241 0.71 11.08 -13.16
C GLY A 241 0.61 10.37 -11.81
N GLY A 242 1.55 9.46 -11.53
CA GLY A 242 1.79 8.90 -10.20
C GLY A 242 1.60 7.39 -10.04
N GLY A 243 1.12 6.68 -11.07
CA GLY A 243 1.00 5.21 -11.02
C GLY A 243 2.36 4.51 -10.92
N PHE A 244 2.50 3.62 -9.93
CA PHE A 244 3.65 2.72 -9.79
C PHE A 244 3.71 1.79 -11.02
N ASP A 245 4.67 2.01 -11.92
CA ASP A 245 4.86 1.17 -13.11
C ASP A 245 5.41 -0.21 -12.70
N VAL A 246 4.47 -1.12 -12.49
CA VAL A 246 4.70 -2.51 -12.08
C VAL A 246 5.68 -3.21 -13.03
N SER A 247 5.58 -2.92 -14.33
CA SER A 247 6.43 -3.54 -15.35
C SER A 247 7.89 -3.15 -15.15
N ARG A 248 8.16 -1.86 -14.91
CA ARG A 248 9.50 -1.37 -14.60
C ARG A 248 10.04 -1.92 -13.29
N VAL A 249 9.17 -2.08 -12.29
CA VAL A 249 9.57 -2.64 -10.98
C VAL A 249 9.97 -4.10 -11.12
N LEU A 250 9.21 -4.87 -11.91
CA LEU A 250 9.50 -6.28 -12.18
C LEU A 250 10.77 -6.46 -13.01
N GLU A 251 10.98 -5.64 -14.04
CA GLU A 251 12.21 -5.62 -14.84
C GLU A 251 13.42 -5.29 -13.97
N LEU A 252 13.30 -4.30 -13.08
CA LEU A 252 14.33 -3.95 -12.13
C LEU A 252 14.62 -5.12 -11.18
N ALA A 253 13.57 -5.75 -10.62
CA ALA A 253 13.66 -6.82 -9.63
C ALA A 253 14.36 -8.09 -10.14
N ALA A 254 14.21 -8.41 -11.44
CA ALA A 254 14.79 -9.61 -12.04
C ALA A 254 16.33 -9.64 -11.99
N GLY A 255 16.98 -8.48 -12.02
CA GLY A 255 18.44 -8.34 -11.98
C GLY A 255 19.06 -8.16 -10.59
N LEU A 256 18.25 -8.14 -9.52
CA LEU A 256 18.71 -7.78 -8.18
C LEU A 256 19.34 -8.97 -7.43
N SER A 257 20.38 -8.67 -6.64
CA SER A 257 20.91 -9.56 -5.61
C SER A 257 19.93 -9.71 -4.43
N GLY A 258 20.15 -10.69 -3.54
CA GLY A 258 19.26 -10.95 -2.39
C GLY A 258 19.00 -9.71 -1.52
N SER A 259 20.04 -9.01 -1.08
CA SER A 259 19.89 -7.81 -0.24
C SER A 259 19.17 -6.66 -0.96
N GLN A 260 19.32 -6.56 -2.28
CA GLN A 260 18.62 -5.57 -3.08
C GLN A 260 17.12 -5.91 -3.22
N LYS A 261 16.78 -7.20 -3.30
CA LYS A 261 15.38 -7.67 -3.28
C LYS A 261 14.72 -7.41 -1.94
N ASP A 262 15.41 -7.66 -0.83
CA ASP A 262 14.87 -7.38 0.51
C ASP A 262 14.59 -5.88 0.70
N LEU A 263 15.52 -5.02 0.26
CA LEU A 263 15.34 -3.58 0.29
C LEU A 263 14.18 -3.13 -0.62
N LEU A 264 14.09 -3.67 -1.84
CA LEU A 264 13.00 -3.38 -2.76
C LEU A 264 11.65 -3.78 -2.16
N ALA A 265 11.55 -4.97 -1.56
CA ALA A 265 10.34 -5.45 -0.92
C ALA A 265 9.92 -4.53 0.25
N ALA A 266 10.86 -4.16 1.12
CA ALA A 266 10.59 -3.25 2.23
C ALA A 266 10.13 -1.86 1.77
N ALA A 267 10.81 -1.29 0.77
CA ALA A 267 10.42 -0.01 0.18
C ALA A 267 9.05 -0.10 -0.53
N CYS A 268 8.79 -1.19 -1.25
CA CYS A 268 7.52 -1.43 -1.93
C CYS A 268 6.35 -1.48 -0.95
N ARG A 269 6.47 -2.24 0.16
CA ARG A 269 5.45 -2.25 1.22
C ARG A 269 5.15 -0.85 1.76
N GLY A 270 6.18 -0.01 1.89
CA GLY A 270 6.04 1.39 2.24
C GLY A 270 5.26 2.22 1.22
N VAL A 271 5.58 2.06 -0.06
CA VAL A 271 4.85 2.69 -1.18
C VAL A 271 3.37 2.30 -1.13
N PHE A 272 3.05 1.01 -1.00
CA PHE A 272 1.66 0.55 -0.90
C PHE A 272 0.95 1.07 0.35
N SER A 273 1.62 1.15 1.48
CA SER A 273 1.04 1.72 2.71
C SER A 273 0.68 3.20 2.53
N VAL A 274 1.50 3.97 1.81
CA VAL A 274 1.23 5.38 1.52
C VAL A 274 0.11 5.55 0.50
N ILE A 275 0.17 4.81 -0.61
CA ILE A 275 -0.81 4.93 -1.71
C ILE A 275 -2.19 4.48 -1.22
N LEU A 276 -2.28 3.30 -0.58
CA LEU A 276 -3.55 2.74 -0.11
C LEU A 276 -4.05 3.38 1.18
N GLY A 277 -3.17 4.01 1.97
CA GLY A 277 -3.53 4.76 3.17
C GLY A 277 -3.98 6.20 2.90
N GLY A 278 -3.85 6.68 1.66
CA GLY A 278 -4.33 7.99 1.24
C GLY A 278 -5.86 8.09 1.23
N ALA A 279 -6.39 9.31 1.29
CA ALA A 279 -7.81 9.54 1.06
C ALA A 279 -8.15 9.17 -0.40
N GLU A 280 -9.28 8.49 -0.60
CA GLU A 280 -9.77 8.14 -1.94
C GLU A 280 -9.92 9.40 -2.81
N SER A 281 -9.30 9.40 -3.99
CA SER A 281 -9.50 10.43 -5.01
C SER A 281 -10.95 10.36 -5.48
N HIS A 282 -11.62 11.50 -5.62
CA HIS A 282 -12.92 11.58 -6.31
C HIS A 282 -12.68 11.49 -7.83
N ASP A 283 -12.37 10.29 -8.30
CA ASP A 283 -12.21 10.02 -9.72
C ASP A 283 -13.59 9.80 -10.34
N ALA A 284 -13.78 10.24 -11.59
CA ALA A 284 -15.05 10.11 -12.31
C ALA A 284 -15.57 8.65 -12.35
N LEU A 285 -14.66 7.68 -12.30
CA LEU A 285 -14.99 6.26 -12.28
C LEU A 285 -15.62 5.80 -10.96
N ASN A 286 -15.43 6.50 -9.84
CA ASN A 286 -15.96 6.08 -8.53
C ASN A 286 -17.49 5.98 -8.52
N GLY A 287 -18.18 6.79 -9.33
CA GLY A 287 -19.62 6.67 -9.52
C GLY A 287 -20.07 5.28 -9.99
N VAL A 288 -19.16 4.52 -10.62
CA VAL A 288 -19.36 3.16 -11.12
C VAL A 288 -18.63 2.13 -10.26
N ILE A 289 -17.31 2.28 -10.08
CA ILE A 289 -16.47 1.26 -9.42
C ILE A 289 -16.71 1.17 -7.91
N LEU A 290 -17.25 2.23 -7.28
CA LEU A 290 -17.61 2.26 -5.87
C LEU A 290 -19.12 2.41 -5.70
N ASP A 291 -19.70 3.54 -6.10
CA ASP A 291 -21.07 3.91 -5.71
C ASP A 291 -22.12 2.96 -6.28
N PHE A 292 -22.03 2.63 -7.58
CA PHE A 292 -22.94 1.67 -8.20
C PHE A 292 -22.83 0.27 -7.60
N ARG A 293 -21.60 -0.19 -7.35
CA ARG A 293 -21.34 -1.49 -6.71
C ARG A 293 -21.85 -1.52 -5.28
N ASN A 294 -21.68 -0.44 -4.51
CA ASN A 294 -22.25 -0.28 -3.17
C ASN A 294 -23.78 -0.38 -3.19
N ARG A 295 -24.44 0.31 -4.13
CA ARG A 295 -25.90 0.22 -4.32
C ARG A 295 -26.34 -1.23 -4.56
N ARG A 296 -25.68 -1.93 -5.48
CA ARG A 296 -26.02 -3.32 -5.84
C ARG A 296 -25.73 -4.31 -4.72
N LEU A 297 -24.65 -4.12 -3.97
CA LEU A 297 -24.36 -4.91 -2.78
C LEU A 297 -25.43 -4.70 -1.70
N ALA A 298 -25.86 -3.45 -1.47
CA ALA A 298 -26.96 -3.15 -0.57
C ALA A 298 -28.30 -3.76 -1.02
N ASP A 299 -28.59 -3.80 -2.33
CA ASP A 299 -29.75 -4.52 -2.88
C ASP A 299 -29.72 -6.00 -2.51
N ARG A 300 -28.57 -6.66 -2.70
CA ARG A 300 -28.38 -8.07 -2.39
C ARG A 300 -28.53 -8.37 -0.90
N ILE A 301 -27.99 -7.51 -0.02
CA ILE A 301 -28.15 -7.64 1.44
C ILE A 301 -29.63 -7.53 1.83
N THR A 302 -30.35 -6.54 1.28
CA THR A 302 -31.78 -6.34 1.58
C THR A 302 -32.64 -7.50 1.07
N ALA A 303 -32.25 -8.16 0.00
CA ALA A 303 -32.96 -9.31 -0.55
C ALA A 303 -32.92 -10.56 0.36
N LEU A 304 -32.04 -10.60 1.37
CA LEU A 304 -31.89 -11.71 2.32
C LEU A 304 -32.21 -11.31 3.77
N PRO A 305 -33.44 -10.85 4.10
CA PRO A 305 -33.74 -10.17 5.36
C PRO A 305 -33.61 -11.03 6.63
N GLN A 306 -33.46 -12.36 6.50
CA GLN A 306 -33.34 -13.30 7.61
C GLN A 306 -31.94 -13.89 7.75
N ALA A 307 -31.01 -13.57 6.85
CA ALA A 307 -29.67 -14.12 6.86
C ALA A 307 -28.70 -13.17 7.55
N ASP A 308 -27.88 -13.72 8.44
CA ASP A 308 -26.64 -13.09 8.85
C ASP A 308 -25.62 -13.20 7.71
N ILE A 309 -24.97 -12.09 7.35
CA ILE A 309 -24.11 -12.02 6.16
C ILE A 309 -22.70 -11.64 6.55
N TYR A 310 -21.72 -12.38 6.05
CA TYR A 310 -20.30 -12.04 6.19
C TYR A 310 -19.75 -11.64 4.83
N ILE A 311 -19.43 -10.35 4.68
CA ILE A 311 -18.99 -9.75 3.43
C ILE A 311 -17.47 -9.61 3.45
N THR A 312 -16.80 -10.08 2.40
CA THR A 312 -15.40 -9.72 2.11
C THR A 312 -15.35 -8.89 0.86
N TYR A 313 -14.96 -7.62 1.02
CA TYR A 313 -14.98 -6.61 -0.04
C TYR A 313 -13.86 -5.60 0.17
N GLY A 314 -13.42 -4.93 -0.90
CA GLY A 314 -12.44 -3.85 -0.85
C GLY A 314 -12.81 -2.81 0.20
N SER A 315 -11.86 -2.43 1.06
CA SER A 315 -12.14 -1.60 2.24
C SER A 315 -12.81 -0.26 1.92
N GLY A 316 -12.54 0.28 0.73
CA GLY A 316 -13.13 1.52 0.22
C GLY A 316 -14.66 1.50 0.06
N HIS A 317 -15.26 0.31 -0.07
CA HIS A 317 -16.70 0.17 -0.25
C HIS A 317 -17.51 0.45 1.02
N PHE A 318 -16.92 0.31 2.21
CA PHE A 318 -17.69 0.35 3.46
C PHE A 318 -18.46 1.67 3.69
N PRO A 319 -17.86 2.87 3.54
CA PRO A 319 -18.59 4.12 3.81
C PRO A 319 -19.84 4.27 2.92
N GLY A 320 -19.71 4.01 1.62
CA GLY A 320 -20.83 4.08 0.68
C GLY A 320 -21.86 2.98 0.90
N LEU A 321 -21.43 1.74 1.16
CA LEU A 321 -22.32 0.64 1.51
C LEU A 321 -23.15 0.95 2.76
N PHE A 322 -22.53 1.48 3.80
CA PHE A 322 -23.24 1.83 5.04
C PHE A 322 -24.30 2.92 4.80
N GLN A 323 -23.98 3.94 3.99
CA GLN A 323 -24.95 4.97 3.60
C GLN A 323 -26.13 4.38 2.84
N GLU A 324 -25.88 3.48 1.87
CA GLU A 324 -26.92 2.79 1.12
C GLU A 324 -27.84 1.96 2.03
N LEU A 325 -27.26 1.19 2.95
CA LEU A 325 -28.02 0.41 3.93
C LEU A 325 -28.88 1.29 4.82
N GLN A 326 -28.34 2.39 5.35
CA GLN A 326 -29.10 3.33 6.18
C GLN A 326 -30.21 4.06 5.41
N GLY A 327 -29.97 4.41 4.15
CA GLY A 327 -30.98 5.01 3.28
C GLY A 327 -32.19 4.10 3.04
N ARG A 328 -31.97 2.78 3.04
CA ARG A 328 -33.01 1.76 2.88
C ARG A 328 -33.69 1.39 4.20
N ASN A 329 -32.91 1.29 5.28
CA ASN A 329 -33.39 0.99 6.62
C ASN A 329 -32.58 1.78 7.68
N PRO A 330 -33.17 2.79 8.32
CA PRO A 330 -32.47 3.65 9.28
C PRO A 330 -32.08 2.93 10.59
N ASN A 331 -32.57 1.69 10.81
CA ASN A 331 -32.22 0.88 11.96
C ASN A 331 -30.82 0.28 11.87
N TRP A 332 -30.18 0.26 10.69
CA TRP A 332 -28.78 -0.17 10.58
C TRP A 332 -27.86 0.71 11.43
N LYS A 333 -27.14 0.06 12.34
CA LYS A 333 -26.12 0.65 13.21
C LYS A 333 -24.83 -0.17 13.15
N ILE A 334 -23.71 0.53 13.30
CA ILE A 334 -22.43 -0.09 13.61
C ILE A 334 -22.48 -0.51 15.07
N VAL A 335 -22.39 -1.81 15.34
CA VAL A 335 -22.40 -2.37 16.71
C VAL A 335 -21.00 -2.77 17.17
N ALA A 336 -20.08 -3.04 16.23
CA ALA A 336 -18.67 -3.27 16.55
C ALA A 336 -17.76 -2.83 15.40
N THR A 337 -16.56 -2.37 15.73
CA THR A 337 -15.48 -2.08 14.77
C THR A 337 -14.18 -2.65 15.30
N ASN A 338 -13.53 -3.48 14.48
CA ASN A 338 -12.17 -3.98 14.69
C ASN A 338 -11.30 -3.55 13.52
N TRP A 339 -9.98 -3.55 13.72
CA TRP A 339 -9.02 -3.17 12.69
C TRP A 339 -7.97 -4.26 12.54
N THR A 340 -7.67 -4.63 11.30
CA THR A 340 -6.62 -5.60 10.99
C THR A 340 -5.59 -4.94 10.11
N THR A 341 -4.31 -5.09 10.46
CA THR A 341 -3.21 -4.60 9.64
C THR A 341 -3.09 -5.45 8.38
N ALA A 342 -3.30 -4.83 7.22
CA ALA A 342 -3.24 -5.47 5.91
C ALA A 342 -1.81 -5.62 5.41
N ILE A 343 -0.92 -4.67 5.72
CA ILE A 343 0.50 -4.71 5.37
C ILE A 343 1.32 -4.54 6.64
N VAL A 344 2.05 -5.60 7.00
CA VAL A 344 3.02 -5.60 8.10
C VAL A 344 4.46 -5.44 7.57
N PRO A 345 5.42 -5.01 8.42
CA PRO A 345 6.84 -5.12 8.10
C PRO A 345 7.23 -6.56 7.68
N PRO A 346 8.37 -6.74 6.97
CA PRO A 346 8.88 -8.07 6.66
C PRO A 346 8.90 -8.97 7.90
N ASP A 347 8.44 -10.22 7.75
CA ASP A 347 8.43 -11.19 8.84
C ASP A 347 9.80 -11.88 8.90
N ASP A 348 10.63 -11.45 9.85
CA ASP A 348 11.98 -11.98 10.06
C ASP A 348 11.97 -13.21 10.99
N ALA A 349 10.81 -13.81 11.25
CA ALA A 349 10.64 -14.93 12.17
C ALA A 349 11.39 -16.19 11.67
N ALA A 350 12.71 -16.22 11.89
CA ALA A 350 13.58 -17.34 11.63
C ALA A 350 13.56 -18.29 12.84
N GLY A 351 12.85 -19.41 12.71
CA GLY A 351 12.96 -20.53 13.63
C GLY A 351 13.86 -21.62 13.03
N GLN A 352 14.89 -22.06 13.76
CA GLN A 352 15.62 -23.29 13.43
C GLN A 352 15.09 -24.43 14.28
N LEU A 353 14.46 -25.43 13.64
CA LEU A 353 14.22 -26.71 14.27
C LEU A 353 15.55 -27.45 14.34
N VAL A 354 16.22 -27.39 15.50
CA VAL A 354 17.37 -28.23 15.78
C VAL A 354 16.83 -29.65 16.01
N MET A 355 16.85 -30.47 14.96
CA MET A 355 16.58 -31.89 15.10
C MET A 355 17.76 -32.52 15.83
N ALA A 356 17.53 -33.06 17.02
CA ALA A 356 18.52 -33.92 17.67
C ALA A 356 18.80 -35.11 16.73
N ALA A 357 20.09 -35.37 16.46
CA ALA A 357 20.49 -36.55 15.71
C ALA A 357 20.03 -37.81 16.47
N PRO A 358 19.64 -38.89 15.76
CA PRO A 358 19.06 -40.09 16.34
C PRO A 358 19.97 -40.79 17.35
#